data_AF-A0A930XAH0-F1
#
_entry.id   AF-A0A930XAH0-F1
#
_cell.length_a   1.000
_cell.length_b   1.000
_cell.length_c   1.000
_cell.angle_alpha   90.00
_cell.angle_beta   90.00
_cell.angle_gamma   90.00
#
_symmetry.space_group_name_H-M   'P 1'
#
loop_
_entity.id
_entity.type
_entity.pdbx_description
1 polymer ?
#
loop_
_entity_poly.entity_id
_entity_poly.type
_entity_poly.pdbx_seq_one_letter_code
_entity_poly.pdbx_strand_id
1 'polypeptide(L)'
;MVTKLNSWQKIKISSPQILLVIGLSALGVFTGVTPQYDSLNHQLTQENEVLAQNISNDELQRYARAAVEIERLRQATFAKVEGIVGKGQTNQLACHQQENITQLPTSARTMVTDYCQISESIVRKNGLSINQFNQITQQVRESDELKNRLKEITRQL
;
A
#
# COMPACT_ATOMS: atom_id res chain seq x y z
N MET A 1 33.05 73.71 -13.20
CA MET A 1 32.88 72.27 -12.91
C MET A 1 31.58 72.15 -12.15
N VAL A 2 30.51 71.74 -12.84
CA VAL A 2 29.11 71.92 -12.41
C VAL A 2 28.67 70.77 -11.50
N THR A 3 27.85 71.15 -10.53
CA THR A 3 27.26 70.47 -9.38
C THR A 3 26.31 69.30 -9.70
N LYS A 4 26.21 68.35 -8.77
CA LYS A 4 25.17 67.31 -8.69
C LYS A 4 23.77 67.94 -8.65
N LEU A 5 22.86 67.46 -9.49
CA LEU A 5 21.44 67.78 -9.42
C LEU A 5 20.61 66.55 -9.00
N ASN A 6 19.81 66.78 -7.98
CA ASN A 6 18.82 65.91 -7.35
C ASN A 6 17.53 65.85 -8.21
N SER A 7 16.63 64.92 -7.84
CA SER A 7 15.20 64.90 -8.19
C SER A 7 14.82 64.52 -9.63
N TRP A 8 14.29 63.31 -9.80
CA TRP A 8 13.31 63.03 -10.86
C TRP A 8 11.98 62.55 -10.28
N GLN A 9 10.95 63.22 -10.77
CA GLN A 9 9.58 63.25 -10.28
C GLN A 9 8.78 62.01 -10.69
N LYS A 10 7.93 61.59 -9.74
CA LYS A 10 6.51 61.25 -9.88
C LYS A 10 6.09 60.57 -11.20
N ILE A 11 6.00 59.24 -11.16
CA ILE A 11 5.21 58.47 -12.12
C ILE A 11 3.72 58.63 -11.74
N LYS A 12 2.96 59.28 -12.61
CA LYS A 12 1.51 59.50 -12.49
C LYS A 12 0.79 58.30 -13.12
N ILE A 13 0.44 57.29 -12.32
CA ILE A 13 -0.37 56.15 -12.79
C ILE A 13 -1.83 56.56 -12.74
N SER A 14 -2.39 56.89 -13.90
CA SER A 14 -3.81 57.17 -14.12
C SER A 14 -4.46 55.94 -14.73
N SER A 15 -5.03 55.05 -13.92
CA SER A 15 -6.10 54.10 -14.30
C SER A 15 -6.61 53.34 -13.06
N PRO A 16 -7.91 53.41 -12.72
CA PRO A 16 -8.48 52.84 -11.50
C PRO A 16 -8.97 51.40 -11.71
N GLN A 17 -8.13 50.51 -12.27
CA GLN A 17 -8.51 49.10 -12.50
C GLN A 17 -7.43 48.07 -12.16
N ILE A 18 -6.44 48.42 -11.33
CA ILE A 18 -5.49 47.43 -10.82
C ILE A 18 -5.30 47.66 -9.32
N LEU A 19 -6.38 47.42 -8.57
CA LEU A 19 -6.37 47.17 -7.14
C LEU A 19 -7.25 45.95 -6.88
N LEU A 20 -6.66 44.77 -7.02
CA LEU A 20 -6.92 43.63 -6.14
C LEU A 20 -5.76 42.66 -6.29
N VAL A 21 -4.71 42.97 -5.54
CA VAL A 21 -3.59 42.10 -5.25
C VAL A 21 -4.14 40.82 -4.61
N ILE A 22 -3.93 39.72 -5.32
CA ILE A 22 -3.41 38.43 -4.83
C ILE A 22 -3.73 38.15 -3.35
N GLY A 23 -4.72 37.28 -3.12
CA GLY A 23 -5.01 36.77 -1.79
C GLY A 23 -6.09 35.69 -1.83
N LEU A 24 -5.67 34.44 -2.02
CA LEU A 24 -6.14 33.25 -1.30
C LEU A 24 -5.48 32.01 -1.91
N SER A 25 -4.30 31.72 -1.38
CA SER A 25 -3.62 30.45 -1.47
C SER A 25 -4.60 29.32 -1.13
N ALA A 26 -4.60 28.30 -1.99
CA ALA A 26 -5.21 26.97 -1.85
C ALA A 26 -5.87 26.64 -0.49
N LEU A 27 -7.20 26.50 -0.49
CA LEU A 27 -7.86 25.54 0.37
C LEU A 27 -8.20 24.34 -0.50
N GLY A 28 -7.33 23.33 -0.46
CA GLY A 28 -7.44 22.14 -1.28
C GLY A 28 -6.46 21.06 -0.88
N VAL A 29 -6.28 20.83 0.42
CA VAL A 29 -5.55 19.66 0.91
C VAL A 29 -6.24 19.17 2.18
N PHE A 30 -7.29 18.34 2.04
CA PHE A 30 -7.69 17.40 3.11
C PHE A 30 -8.59 16.24 2.66
N THR A 31 -8.69 15.98 1.35
CA THR A 31 -9.17 14.68 0.85
C THR A 31 -8.15 14.26 -0.19
N GLY A 32 -7.34 13.24 0.12
CA GLY A 32 -6.26 12.72 -0.71
C GLY A 32 -6.74 12.04 -1.99
N VAL A 33 -7.56 12.73 -2.77
CA VAL A 33 -7.95 12.36 -4.14
C VAL A 33 -7.20 13.30 -5.07
N THR A 34 -6.04 12.84 -5.56
CA THR A 34 -5.38 13.50 -6.70
C THR A 34 -5.83 12.81 -7.97
N PRO A 35 -6.67 13.42 -8.81
CA PRO A 35 -6.93 12.85 -10.12
C PRO A 35 -5.65 12.93 -10.95
N GLN A 36 -5.08 11.77 -11.28
CA GLN A 36 -4.04 11.69 -12.30
C GLN A 36 -4.68 11.98 -13.67
N TYR A 37 -4.19 13.01 -14.35
CA TYR A 37 -4.60 13.35 -15.71
C TYR A 37 -3.59 12.77 -16.69
N ASP A 38 -3.91 11.62 -17.29
CA ASP A 38 -3.16 11.07 -18.41
C ASP A 38 -3.74 11.64 -19.72
N SER A 39 -2.99 12.55 -20.36
CA SER A 39 -3.46 13.30 -21.53
C SER A 39 -3.50 12.48 -22.82
N LEU A 40 -3.01 11.23 -22.81
CA LEU A 40 -3.01 10.38 -24.00
C LEU A 40 -4.27 9.55 -24.18
N ASN A 41 -4.94 9.17 -23.09
CA ASN A 41 -6.14 8.34 -23.13
C ASN A 41 -7.18 9.02 -22.25
N HIS A 42 -8.19 9.68 -22.85
CA HIS A 42 -9.36 10.27 -22.17
C HIS A 42 -10.14 9.24 -21.33
N GLN A 43 -9.56 8.75 -20.24
CA GLN A 43 -10.15 7.79 -19.33
C GLN A 43 -9.88 8.29 -17.90
N LEU A 44 -10.95 8.69 -17.24
CA LEU A 44 -10.96 8.86 -15.80
C LEU A 44 -10.83 7.45 -15.19
N THR A 45 -9.63 7.07 -14.79
CA THR A 45 -9.46 5.89 -13.92
C THR A 45 -9.96 6.29 -12.55
N GLN A 46 -11.19 5.88 -12.23
CA GLN A 46 -11.71 5.91 -10.88
C GLN A 46 -10.86 4.95 -10.04
N GLU A 47 -9.88 5.49 -9.32
CA GLU A 47 -9.26 4.75 -8.23
C GLU A 47 -10.39 4.41 -7.25
N ASN A 48 -10.64 3.12 -7.04
CA ASN A 48 -11.60 2.70 -6.03
C ASN A 48 -11.07 3.21 -4.68
N GLU A 49 -11.64 4.28 -4.16
CA GLU A 49 -11.57 4.57 -2.73
C GLU A 49 -12.01 3.27 -2.04
N VAL A 50 -11.06 2.61 -1.36
CA VAL A 50 -11.39 1.49 -0.48
C VAL A 50 -12.21 2.11 0.65
N LEU A 51 -13.52 2.14 0.47
CA LEU A 51 -14.47 2.32 1.55
C LEU A 51 -14.00 1.38 2.65
N ALA A 52 -13.54 1.93 3.78
CA ALA A 52 -13.12 1.15 4.93
C ALA A 52 -14.31 0.30 5.35
N GLN A 53 -14.33 -0.96 4.89
CA GLN A 53 -15.35 -1.90 5.29
C GLN A 53 -15.09 -2.17 6.76
N ASN A 54 -16.10 -1.97 7.60
CA ASN A 54 -15.97 -2.24 9.02
C ASN A 54 -15.77 -3.75 9.23
N ILE A 55 -14.52 -4.18 9.41
CA ILE A 55 -14.17 -5.59 9.62
C ILE A 55 -14.73 -6.06 10.97
N SER A 56 -15.61 -7.07 10.94
CA SER A 56 -16.15 -7.66 12.15
C SER A 56 -15.08 -8.43 12.94
N ASN A 57 -15.29 -8.61 14.25
CA ASN A 57 -14.36 -9.39 15.08
C ASN A 57 -14.23 -10.85 14.63
N ASP A 58 -15.32 -11.45 14.16
CA ASP A 58 -15.33 -12.82 13.64
C ASP A 58 -14.55 -12.95 12.32
N GLU A 59 -14.70 -12.00 11.39
CA GLU A 59 -13.87 -11.93 10.18
C GLU A 59 -12.39 -11.76 10.51
N LEU A 60 -12.07 -10.84 11.44
CA LEU A 60 -10.70 -10.60 11.88
C LEU A 60 -10.12 -11.84 12.58
N GLN A 61 -10.94 -12.61 13.29
CA GLN A 61 -10.50 -13.85 13.95
C GLN A 61 -10.24 -14.98 12.94
N ARG A 62 -11.10 -15.16 11.93
CA ARG A 62 -10.82 -16.07 10.80
C ARG A 62 -9.54 -15.70 10.09
N TYR A 63 -9.35 -14.40 9.82
CA TYR A 63 -8.13 -13.87 9.22
C TYR A 63 -6.90 -14.18 10.07
N ALA A 64 -6.95 -13.89 11.38
CA ALA A 64 -5.84 -14.14 12.30
C ALA A 64 -5.42 -15.61 12.31
N ARG A 65 -6.38 -16.54 12.40
CA ARG A 65 -6.11 -17.98 12.35
C ARG A 65 -5.43 -18.40 11.05
N ALA A 66 -5.94 -17.94 9.91
CA ALA A 66 -5.34 -18.21 8.61
C ALA A 66 -3.91 -17.64 8.50
N ALA A 67 -3.72 -16.37 8.88
CA ALA A 67 -2.43 -15.69 8.79
C ALA A 67 -1.35 -16.36 9.67
N VAL A 68 -1.72 -16.76 10.89
CA VAL A 68 -0.80 -17.46 11.80
C VAL A 68 -0.43 -18.86 11.29
N GLU A 69 -1.41 -19.62 10.78
CA GLU A 69 -1.16 -20.95 10.20
C GLU A 69 -0.26 -20.85 8.95
N ILE A 70 -0.49 -19.85 8.09
CA ILE A 70 0.35 -19.55 6.92
C ILE A 70 1.75 -19.13 7.33
N GLU A 71 1.92 -18.28 8.35
CA GLU A 71 3.24 -17.85 8.80
C GLU A 71 4.07 -19.01 9.36
N ARG A 72 3.43 -19.91 10.13
CA ARG A 72 4.08 -21.14 10.61
C ARG A 72 4.53 -22.02 9.44
N LEU A 73 3.67 -22.19 8.43
CA LEU A 73 4.00 -22.94 7.21
C LEU A 73 5.15 -22.26 6.43
N ARG A 74 5.13 -20.92 6.32
CA ARG A 74 6.17 -20.14 5.63
C ARG A 74 7.52 -20.34 6.30
N GLN A 75 7.59 -20.20 7.62
CA GLN A 75 8.84 -20.40 8.37
C GLN A 75 9.40 -21.82 8.20
N ALA A 76 8.54 -22.84 8.35
CA ALA A 76 8.94 -24.23 8.18
C ALA A 76 9.42 -24.56 6.76
N THR A 77 8.75 -24.00 5.74
CA THR A 77 9.11 -24.21 4.33
C THR A 77 10.39 -23.46 3.99
N PHE A 78 10.48 -22.18 4.36
CA PHE A 78 11.60 -21.33 3.98
C PHE A 78 12.89 -21.80 4.66
N ALA A 79 12.84 -22.31 5.89
CA ALA A 79 13.99 -22.92 6.53
C ALA A 79 14.57 -24.11 5.72
N LYS A 80 13.70 -24.93 5.10
CA LYS A 80 14.13 -26.04 4.23
C LYS A 80 14.69 -25.53 2.91
N VAL A 81 14.03 -24.54 2.32
CA VAL A 81 14.44 -23.92 1.05
C VAL A 81 15.79 -23.24 1.21
N GLU A 82 16.03 -22.50 2.29
CA GLU A 82 17.33 -21.88 2.60
C GLU A 82 18.45 -22.92 2.78
N GLY A 83 18.12 -24.15 3.21
CA GLY A 83 19.07 -25.26 3.22
C GLY A 83 19.52 -25.70 1.82
N ILE A 84 18.76 -25.37 0.78
CA ILE A 84 19.05 -25.70 -0.63
C ILE A 84 19.71 -24.52 -1.34
N VAL A 85 19.15 -23.32 -1.20
CA VAL A 85 19.57 -22.14 -1.98
C VAL A 85 20.50 -21.19 -1.22
N GLY A 86 20.71 -21.41 0.08
CA GLY A 86 21.46 -20.53 0.96
C GLY A 86 20.55 -19.56 1.75
N LYS A 87 21.05 -19.13 2.91
CA LYS A 87 20.31 -18.24 3.82
C LYS A 87 20.01 -16.88 3.19
N GLY A 88 18.83 -16.34 3.47
CA GLY A 88 18.39 -15.02 3.01
C GLY A 88 17.88 -14.96 1.57
N GLN A 89 18.09 -16.02 0.78
CA GLN A 89 17.60 -16.10 -0.60
C GLN A 89 16.07 -16.25 -0.68
N THR A 90 15.40 -16.57 0.43
CA THR A 90 13.94 -16.68 0.49
C THR A 90 13.23 -15.35 0.74
N ASN A 91 13.95 -14.27 1.06
CA ASN A 91 13.35 -12.97 1.37
C ASN A 91 12.63 -12.31 0.18
N GLN A 92 12.98 -12.72 -1.04
CA GLN A 92 12.40 -12.22 -2.29
C GLN A 92 11.34 -13.16 -2.86
N LEU A 93 10.94 -14.21 -2.13
CA LEU A 93 9.97 -15.19 -2.61
C LEU A 93 8.55 -14.77 -2.20
N ALA A 94 7.73 -14.45 -3.20
CA ALA A 94 6.30 -14.24 -3.04
C ALA A 94 5.53 -15.10 -4.04
N CYS A 95 4.38 -15.63 -3.63
CA CYS A 95 3.58 -16.54 -4.47
C CYS A 95 3.09 -15.94 -5.79
N HIS A 96 3.02 -14.61 -5.90
CA HIS A 96 2.65 -13.93 -7.14
C HIS A 96 3.85 -13.69 -8.07
N GLN A 97 5.09 -13.90 -7.60
CA GLN A 97 6.32 -13.69 -8.37
C GLN A 97 6.80 -15.01 -8.96
N GLN A 98 6.06 -15.51 -9.96
CA GLN A 98 6.32 -16.82 -10.55
C GLN A 98 7.72 -16.92 -11.15
N GLU A 99 8.26 -15.83 -11.71
CA GLU A 99 9.62 -15.78 -12.24
C GLU A 99 10.69 -16.09 -11.18
N ASN A 100 10.56 -15.53 -9.97
CA ASN A 100 11.49 -15.80 -8.88
C ASN A 100 11.43 -17.26 -8.45
N ILE A 101 10.23 -17.87 -8.52
CA ILE A 101 10.02 -19.28 -8.17
C ILE A 101 10.60 -20.21 -9.24
N THR A 102 10.47 -19.89 -10.54
CA THR A 102 10.97 -20.75 -11.62
C THR A 102 12.50 -20.83 -11.66
N GLN A 103 13.18 -19.78 -11.21
CA GLN A 103 14.64 -19.71 -11.09
C GLN A 103 15.22 -20.58 -9.97
N LEU A 104 14.39 -21.06 -9.03
CA LEU A 104 14.86 -21.94 -7.96
C LEU A 104 15.24 -23.33 -8.48
N PRO A 105 16.19 -24.02 -7.83
CA PRO A 105 16.42 -25.45 -8.04
C PRO A 105 15.12 -26.24 -7.91
N THR A 106 14.95 -27.31 -8.69
CA THR A 106 13.68 -28.06 -8.79
C THR A 106 13.10 -28.44 -7.42
N SER A 107 13.91 -28.91 -6.49
CA SER A 107 13.46 -29.28 -5.14
C SER A 107 12.92 -28.09 -4.34
N ALA A 108 13.64 -26.95 -4.36
CA ALA A 108 13.21 -25.72 -3.71
C ALA A 108 11.95 -25.13 -4.37
N ARG A 109 11.89 -25.17 -5.71
CA ARG A 109 10.74 -24.73 -6.49
C ARG A 109 9.47 -25.48 -6.09
N THR A 110 9.52 -26.81 -6.05
CA THR A 110 8.38 -27.64 -5.63
C THR A 110 7.91 -27.26 -4.22
N MET A 111 8.82 -27.12 -3.25
CA MET A 111 8.46 -26.72 -1.88
C MET A 111 7.74 -25.37 -1.81
N VAL A 112 8.19 -24.39 -2.60
CA VAL A 112 7.57 -23.06 -2.63
C VAL A 112 6.22 -23.09 -3.34
N THR A 113 6.09 -23.84 -4.44
CA THR A 113 4.81 -24.03 -5.13
C THR A 113 3.78 -24.69 -4.22
N ASP A 114 4.18 -25.74 -3.49
CA ASP A 114 3.31 -26.42 -2.54
C ASP A 114 2.91 -25.48 -1.39
N TYR A 115 3.85 -24.69 -0.87
CA TYR A 115 3.55 -23.65 0.14
C TYR A 115 2.46 -22.68 -0.35
N CYS A 116 2.54 -22.20 -1.58
CA CYS A 116 1.54 -21.29 -2.13
C CYS A 116 0.16 -21.94 -2.23
N GLN A 117 0.09 -23.18 -2.73
CA GLN A 117 -1.18 -23.92 -2.86
C GLN A 117 -1.81 -24.26 -1.49
N ILE A 118 -0.98 -24.65 -0.53
CA ILE A 118 -1.44 -24.95 0.83
C ILE A 118 -1.90 -23.67 1.52
N SER A 119 -1.21 -22.54 1.32
CA SER A 119 -1.61 -21.24 1.87
C SER A 119 -3.01 -20.84 1.40
N GLU A 120 -3.30 -20.96 0.10
CA GLU A 120 -4.65 -20.72 -0.43
C GLU A 120 -5.71 -21.66 0.17
N SER A 121 -5.32 -22.90 0.45
CA SER A 121 -6.20 -23.89 1.07
C SER A 121 -6.46 -23.58 2.55
N ILE A 122 -5.46 -23.07 3.29
CA ILE A 122 -5.61 -22.58 4.67
C ILE A 122 -6.58 -21.41 4.73
N VAL A 123 -6.47 -20.45 3.78
CA VAL A 123 -7.41 -19.32 3.68
C VAL A 123 -8.85 -19.83 3.53
N ARG A 124 -9.07 -20.75 2.58
CA ARG A 124 -10.39 -21.35 2.33
C ARG A 124 -10.93 -22.15 3.50
N LYS A 125 -10.08 -22.97 4.14
CA LYS A 125 -10.41 -23.76 5.34
C LYS A 125 -10.88 -22.88 6.51
N ASN A 126 -10.34 -21.68 6.61
CA ASN A 126 -10.73 -20.70 7.62
C ASN A 126 -11.98 -19.89 7.24
N GLY A 127 -12.67 -20.22 6.13
CA GLY A 127 -13.93 -19.58 5.74
C GLY A 127 -13.75 -18.23 5.03
N LEU A 128 -12.58 -17.99 4.43
CA LEU A 128 -12.29 -16.80 3.64
C LEU A 128 -12.04 -17.17 2.18
N SER A 129 -12.45 -16.30 1.25
CA SER A 129 -11.91 -16.29 -0.10
C SER A 129 -10.52 -15.62 -0.11
N ILE A 130 -9.74 -15.88 -1.16
CA ILE A 130 -8.43 -15.22 -1.36
C ILE A 130 -8.60 -13.70 -1.43
N ASN A 131 -9.64 -13.22 -2.11
CA ASN A 131 -9.93 -11.79 -2.21
C ASN A 131 -10.23 -11.17 -0.85
N GLN A 132 -11.06 -11.82 -0.02
CA GLN A 132 -11.35 -11.34 1.34
C GLN A 132 -10.08 -11.32 2.21
N PHE A 133 -9.27 -12.36 2.16
CA PHE A 133 -8.01 -12.40 2.91
C PHE A 133 -7.06 -11.26 2.50
N ASN A 134 -6.93 -11.00 1.19
CA ASN A 134 -6.11 -9.91 0.66
C ASN A 134 -6.67 -8.54 1.04
N GLN A 135 -7.99 -8.35 0.97
CA GLN A 135 -8.66 -7.11 1.38
C GLN A 135 -8.45 -6.83 2.88
N ILE A 136 -8.66 -7.82 3.74
CA ILE A 136 -8.41 -7.69 5.18
C ILE A 136 -6.93 -7.40 5.44
N THR A 137 -6.01 -8.06 4.71
CA THR A 137 -4.56 -7.78 4.81
C THR A 137 -4.25 -6.31 4.52
N GLN A 138 -4.84 -5.75 3.47
CA GLN A 138 -4.63 -4.34 3.12
C GLN A 138 -5.19 -3.41 4.19
N GLN A 139 -6.43 -3.62 4.62
CA GLN A 139 -7.09 -2.81 5.65
C GLN A 139 -6.34 -2.87 6.99
N VAL A 140 -5.85 -4.04 7.40
CA VAL A 140 -5.01 -4.20 8.61
C VAL A 140 -3.70 -3.43 8.46
N ARG A 141 -3.07 -3.38 7.28
CA ARG A 141 -1.83 -2.61 7.09
C ARG A 141 -2.05 -1.11 7.25
N GLU A 142 -3.20 -0.62 6.82
CA GLU A 142 -3.54 0.81 6.80
C GLU A 142 -4.15 1.32 8.12
N SER A 143 -4.76 0.44 8.93
CA SER A 143 -5.45 0.83 10.17
C SER A 143 -4.73 0.34 11.43
N ASP A 144 -4.24 1.29 12.24
CA ASP A 144 -3.61 0.97 13.54
C ASP A 144 -4.61 0.38 14.54
N GLU A 145 -5.89 0.74 14.46
CA GLU A 145 -6.95 0.13 15.26
C GLU A 145 -7.06 -1.38 14.94
N LEU A 146 -7.11 -1.72 13.65
CA LEU A 146 -7.18 -3.12 13.21
C LEU A 146 -5.91 -3.89 13.58
N LYS A 147 -4.72 -3.29 13.49
CA LYS A 147 -3.46 -3.90 13.96
C LYS A 147 -3.52 -4.23 15.44
N ASN A 148 -4.01 -3.31 16.27
CA ASN A 148 -4.14 -3.52 17.71
C ASN A 148 -5.13 -4.64 18.01
N ARG A 149 -6.32 -4.62 17.39
CA ARG A 149 -7.32 -5.69 17.54
C ARG A 149 -6.77 -7.05 17.10
N LEU A 150 -6.08 -7.11 15.97
CA LEU A 150 -5.44 -8.32 15.46
C LEU A 150 -4.38 -8.85 16.43
N LYS A 151 -3.57 -7.95 17.00
CA LYS A 151 -2.55 -8.30 18.01
C LYS A 151 -3.18 -8.94 19.24
N GLU A 152 -4.29 -8.40 19.74
CA GLU A 152 -5.00 -8.98 20.89
C GLU A 152 -5.60 -10.36 20.57
N ILE A 153 -6.22 -10.52 19.40
CA ILE A 153 -6.74 -11.81 18.95
C ILE A 153 -5.60 -12.84 18.83
N THR A 154 -4.48 -12.45 18.24
CA THR A 154 -3.36 -13.38 17.93
C THR A 154 -2.67 -13.88 19.19
N ARG A 155 -2.67 -13.13 20.30
CA ARG A 155 -2.14 -13.60 21.60
C ARG A 155 -2.90 -14.79 22.19
N GLN A 156 -4.10 -15.07 21.68
CA GLN A 156 -4.98 -16.15 22.16
C GLN A 156 -4.88 -17.41 21.27
N LEU A 157 -4.03 -17.39 20.22
CA LEU A 157 -3.82 -18.47 19.25
C LEU A 157 -2.47 -19.18 19.43
#